data_AF-A0A2N3TAQ1-F1
#
_entry.id   AF-A0A2N3TAQ1-F1
#
_cell.length_a   1.000
_cell.length_b   1.000
_cell.length_c   1.000
_cell.angle_alpha   90.00
_cell.angle_beta   90.00
_cell.angle_gamma   90.00
#
_symmetry.space_group_name_H-M   'P 1'
#
loop_
_entity.id
_entity.type
_entity.pdbx_description
1 polymer ?
#
loop_
_entity_poly.entity_id
_entity_poly.type
_entity_poly.pdbx_seq_one_letter_code
_entity_poly.pdbx_strand_id
1 'polypeptide(L)'
;MKFKNVLFIFIALILIGCKTDDIVWLNGQWEGVGCQLDLEENNTWSINLEVDVYQQSFEIKYPSLECSGQWELVEYSNDRVVFNEVILENTNTCIKDGTVIITKVDENHISYSYYITDGRDVLAFSTLKRK
;
A
#
# COMPACT_ATOMS: atom_id res chain seq x y z
N MET A 1 51.34 -36.13 21.51
CA MET A 1 51.00 -35.84 20.11
C MET A 1 49.51 -35.52 20.03
N LYS A 2 49.18 -34.30 19.59
CA LYS A 2 47.90 -33.81 19.04
C LYS A 2 46.64 -33.85 19.93
N PHE A 3 46.41 -32.77 20.69
CA PHE A 3 45.05 -32.38 21.08
C PHE A 3 44.35 -31.78 19.85
N LYS A 4 43.21 -32.38 19.46
CA LYS A 4 42.36 -31.91 18.36
C LYS A 4 41.57 -30.68 18.85
N ASN A 5 41.91 -29.51 18.33
CA ASN A 5 41.09 -28.31 18.45
C ASN A 5 39.83 -28.48 17.58
N VAL A 6 38.71 -28.80 18.22
CA VAL A 6 37.39 -28.75 17.59
C VAL A 6 36.84 -27.35 17.81
N LEU A 7 36.99 -26.50 16.78
CA LEU A 7 36.42 -25.17 16.74
C LEU A 7 34.94 -25.29 16.39
N PHE A 8 34.06 -25.19 17.39
CA PHE A 8 32.61 -25.10 17.17
C PHE A 8 32.28 -23.69 16.68
N ILE A 9 32.02 -23.55 15.37
CA ILE A 9 31.50 -22.33 14.77
C ILE A 9 29.99 -22.31 15.05
N PHE A 10 29.57 -21.52 16.04
CA PHE A 10 28.16 -21.20 16.29
C PHE A 10 27.71 -20.20 15.22
N ILE A 11 27.05 -20.69 14.16
CA ILE A 11 26.36 -19.83 13.19
C ILE A 11 25.06 -19.36 13.85
N ALA A 12 25.06 -18.13 14.36
CA ALA A 12 23.84 -17.47 14.81
C ALA A 12 23.03 -17.07 13.56
N LEU A 13 21.98 -17.85 13.23
CA LEU A 13 20.93 -17.38 12.33
C LEU A 13 20.21 -16.23 13.04
N ILE A 14 20.54 -15.00 12.67
CA ILE A 14 19.74 -13.83 13.03
C ILE A 14 18.48 -13.93 12.18
N LEU A 15 17.39 -14.41 12.80
CA LEU A 15 16.05 -14.25 12.25
C LEU A 15 15.77 -12.75 12.23
N ILE A 16 15.96 -12.13 11.06
CA ILE A 16 15.49 -10.78 10.80
C ILE A 16 13.97 -10.90 10.76
N GLY A 17 13.32 -10.62 11.89
CA GLY A 17 11.88 -10.42 11.93
C GLY A 17 11.53 -9.27 10.99
N CYS A 18 10.55 -9.49 10.12
CA CYS A 18 10.01 -8.43 9.26
C CYS A 18 9.48 -7.31 10.18
N LYS A 19 10.06 -6.11 10.10
CA LYS A 19 9.65 -4.96 10.93
C LYS A 19 8.39 -4.33 10.36
N THR A 20 7.22 -4.89 10.67
CA THR A 20 5.94 -4.28 10.31
C THR A 20 5.60 -3.05 11.15
N ASP A 21 6.36 -2.77 12.22
CA ASP A 21 6.20 -1.62 13.11
C ASP A 21 6.17 -0.28 12.36
N ASP A 22 6.93 -0.18 11.26
CA ASP A 22 7.13 1.07 10.52
C ASP A 22 5.88 1.50 9.74
N ILE A 23 4.88 0.63 9.56
CA ILE A 23 3.61 0.95 8.85
C ILE A 23 2.34 0.79 9.70
N VAL A 24 2.45 0.49 11.00
CA VAL A 24 1.28 0.28 11.89
C VAL A 24 0.37 1.51 11.91
N TRP A 25 0.89 2.70 11.67
CA TRP A 25 0.10 3.93 11.55
C TRP A 25 -0.96 3.86 10.44
N LEU A 26 -0.76 3.04 9.40
CA LEU A 26 -1.70 2.86 8.30
C LEU A 26 -2.87 1.92 8.67
N ASN A 27 -2.74 1.13 9.74
CA ASN A 27 -3.75 0.15 10.14
C ASN A 27 -5.11 0.80 10.43
N GLY A 28 -6.18 0.23 9.91
CA GLY A 28 -7.56 0.71 10.10
C GLY A 28 -8.30 0.97 8.79
N GLN A 29 -9.38 1.75 8.89
CA GLN A 29 -10.23 2.11 7.76
C GLN A 29 -10.04 3.58 7.40
N TRP A 30 -9.99 3.85 6.10
CA TRP A 30 -9.79 5.18 5.54
C TRP A 30 -10.81 5.43 4.44
N GLU A 31 -11.26 6.67 4.32
CA GLU A 31 -12.19 7.09 3.27
C GLU A 31 -11.81 8.44 2.68
N GLY A 32 -12.14 8.66 1.42
CA GLY A 32 -11.87 9.94 0.75
C GLY A 32 -12.44 10.00 -0.65
N VAL A 33 -12.03 11.03 -1.39
CA VAL A 33 -12.48 11.27 -2.77
C VAL A 33 -11.24 11.39 -3.66
N GLY A 34 -11.11 10.50 -4.63
CA GLY A 34 -10.07 10.55 -5.64
C GLY A 34 -10.36 11.65 -6.66
N CYS A 35 -9.31 12.33 -7.13
CA CYS A 35 -9.37 13.30 -8.21
C CYS A 35 -8.51 12.82 -9.38
N GLN A 36 -9.12 12.61 -10.56
CA GLN A 36 -8.41 12.30 -11.80
C GLN A 36 -7.73 13.55 -12.38
N LEU A 37 -6.52 13.39 -12.92
CA LEU A 37 -5.76 14.47 -13.55
C LEU A 37 -5.80 14.50 -15.08
N ASP A 38 -6.07 13.37 -15.74
CA ASP A 38 -5.98 13.22 -17.20
C ASP A 38 -7.32 13.44 -17.95
N LEU A 39 -8.38 13.84 -17.24
CA LEU A 39 -9.70 14.13 -17.82
C LEU A 39 -10.08 15.60 -17.60
N GLU A 40 -10.59 16.26 -18.65
CA GLU A 40 -10.86 17.70 -18.68
C GLU A 40 -12.02 18.15 -17.76
N GLU A 41 -12.84 17.23 -17.26
CA GLU A 41 -13.92 17.52 -16.31
C GLU A 41 -13.84 16.65 -15.05
N ASN A 42 -14.26 17.23 -13.92
CA ASN A 42 -14.36 16.75 -12.53
C ASN A 42 -14.62 15.23 -12.32
N ASN A 43 -13.69 14.38 -12.75
CA ASN A 43 -13.77 12.95 -12.55
C ASN A 43 -13.25 12.64 -11.15
N THR A 44 -14.20 12.52 -10.25
CA THR A 44 -13.96 12.14 -8.86
C THR A 44 -14.70 10.85 -8.55
N TRP A 45 -14.15 10.05 -7.64
CA TRP A 45 -14.77 8.82 -7.14
C TRP A 45 -14.54 8.65 -5.65
N SER A 46 -15.44 7.94 -5.00
CA SER A 46 -15.28 7.59 -3.59
C SER A 46 -14.21 6.52 -3.43
N ILE A 47 -13.37 6.65 -2.41
CA ILE A 47 -12.33 5.68 -2.04
C ILE A 47 -12.64 5.18 -0.63
N ASN A 48 -12.67 3.86 -0.46
CA ASN A 48 -12.72 3.18 0.83
C ASN A 48 -11.56 2.20 0.91
N LEU A 49 -10.66 2.39 1.88
CA LEU A 49 -9.48 1.57 2.10
C LEU A 49 -9.59 0.88 3.46
N GLU A 50 -9.36 -0.43 3.49
CA GLU A 50 -9.29 -1.24 4.70
C GLU A 50 -7.91 -1.89 4.79
N VAL A 51 -7.21 -1.62 5.90
CA VAL A 51 -5.84 -2.08 6.13
C VAL A 51 -5.76 -2.85 7.44
N ASP A 52 -5.34 -4.11 7.35
CA ASP A 52 -4.89 -4.93 8.46
C ASP A 52 -3.41 -5.29 8.24
N VAL A 53 -2.53 -4.51 8.88
CA VAL A 53 -1.07 -4.72 8.80
C VAL A 53 -0.65 -6.06 9.39
N TYR A 54 -1.36 -6.54 10.41
CA TYR A 54 -1.03 -7.78 11.11
C TYR A 54 -1.38 -9.02 10.28
N GLN A 55 -2.42 -8.92 9.45
CA GLN A 55 -2.83 -9.97 8.52
C GLN A 55 -2.25 -9.78 7.11
N GLN A 56 -1.50 -8.69 6.87
CA GLN A 56 -1.04 -8.28 5.54
C GLN A 56 -2.20 -8.18 4.52
N SER A 57 -3.35 -7.67 4.98
CA SER A 57 -4.52 -7.45 4.15
C SER A 57 -4.69 -5.96 3.85
N PHE A 58 -4.78 -5.62 2.57
CA PHE A 58 -4.89 -4.25 2.07
C PHE A 58 -5.97 -4.23 0.98
N GLU A 59 -7.21 -3.94 1.37
CA GLU A 59 -8.37 -3.96 0.47
C GLU A 59 -8.78 -2.54 0.08
N ILE A 60 -8.97 -2.32 -1.22
CA ILE A 60 -9.42 -1.06 -1.77
C ILE A 60 -10.78 -1.23 -2.46
N LYS A 61 -11.67 -0.27 -2.22
CA LYS A 61 -12.98 -0.21 -2.87
C LYS A 61 -13.20 1.17 -3.44
N TYR A 62 -13.76 1.22 -4.64
CA TYR A 62 -14.20 2.42 -5.33
C TYR A 62 -15.72 2.34 -5.57
N PRO A 63 -16.55 2.60 -4.55
CA PRO A 63 -17.98 2.28 -4.61
C PRO A 63 -18.73 3.00 -5.73
N SER A 64 -18.37 4.25 -6.04
CA SER A 64 -19.01 5.02 -7.11
C SER A 64 -18.67 4.49 -8.52
N LEU A 65 -17.67 3.63 -8.64
CA LEU A 65 -17.25 2.96 -9.89
C LEU A 65 -17.61 1.47 -9.89
N GLU A 66 -18.20 0.96 -8.80
CA GLU A 66 -18.46 -0.48 -8.59
C GLU A 66 -17.20 -1.34 -8.78
N CYS A 67 -16.04 -0.82 -8.37
CA CYS A 67 -14.75 -1.53 -8.46
C CYS A 67 -14.20 -1.84 -7.08
N SER A 68 -13.47 -2.96 -6.99
CA SER A 68 -12.74 -3.34 -5.79
C SER A 68 -11.48 -4.11 -6.16
N GLY A 69 -10.47 -4.04 -5.30
CA GLY A 69 -9.17 -4.64 -5.53
C GLY A 69 -8.42 -4.95 -4.25
N GLN A 70 -7.25 -5.54 -4.43
CA GLN A 70 -6.27 -5.77 -3.37
C GLN A 70 -4.96 -5.07 -3.70
N TRP A 71 -4.27 -4.64 -2.65
CA TRP A 71 -2.95 -4.04 -2.75
C TRP A 71 -1.88 -5.01 -2.26
N GLU A 72 -0.85 -5.18 -3.06
CA GLU A 72 0.35 -5.93 -2.72
C GLU A 72 1.44 -4.97 -2.24
N LEU A 73 1.94 -5.17 -1.02
CA LEU A 73 2.99 -4.34 -0.43
C LEU A 73 4.32 -4.52 -1.17
N VAL A 74 4.88 -3.42 -1.69
CA VAL A 74 6.15 -3.40 -2.43
C VAL A 74 7.31 -2.97 -1.53
N GLU A 75 7.19 -1.79 -0.92
CA GLU A 75 8.20 -1.22 -0.03
C GLU A 75 7.55 -0.26 0.97
N TYR A 76 8.23 -0.02 2.10
CA TYR A 76 7.79 0.94 3.09
C TYR A 76 8.94 1.58 3.87
N SER A 77 8.64 2.76 4.40
CA SER A 77 9.40 3.51 5.39
C SER A 77 8.46 3.98 6.49
N ASN A 78 8.99 4.73 7.47
CA ASN A 78 8.24 5.24 8.62
C ASN A 78 7.00 6.07 8.27
N ASP A 79 6.96 6.68 7.10
CA ASP A 79 5.96 7.65 6.67
C ASP A 79 5.44 7.40 5.25
N ARG A 80 5.95 6.41 4.53
CA ARG A 80 5.60 6.14 3.13
C ARG A 80 5.46 4.65 2.89
N VAL A 81 4.46 4.28 2.10
CA VAL A 81 4.23 2.89 1.68
C VAL A 81 3.92 2.87 0.20
N VAL A 82 4.48 1.89 -0.51
CA VAL A 82 4.23 1.66 -1.93
C VAL A 82 3.53 0.32 -2.09
N PHE A 83 2.48 0.31 -2.89
CA PHE A 83 1.70 -0.86 -3.24
C PHE A 83 1.60 -1.02 -4.75
N ASN A 84 1.47 -2.27 -5.19
CA ASN A 84 0.88 -2.59 -6.48
C ASN A 84 -0.61 -2.88 -6.27
N GLU A 85 -1.47 -2.22 -7.03
CA GLU A 85 -2.90 -2.49 -7.04
C GLU A 85 -3.25 -3.55 -8.08
N VAL A 86 -4.14 -4.46 -7.68
CA VAL A 86 -4.79 -5.43 -8.55
C VAL A 86 -6.30 -5.32 -8.37
N ILE A 87 -7.02 -4.85 -9.40
CA ILE A 87 -8.49 -4.81 -9.42
C ILE A 87 -9.05 -6.22 -9.64
N LEU A 88 -9.97 -6.63 -8.76
CA LEU A 88 -10.60 -7.95 -8.76
C LEU A 88 -12.03 -7.90 -9.32
N GLU A 89 -12.77 -6.82 -9.07
CA GLU A 89 -14.15 -6.63 -9.53
C GLU A 89 -14.27 -5.49 -10.55
N ASN A 90 -15.14 -5.67 -11.55
CA ASN A 90 -15.40 -4.71 -12.63
C ASN A 90 -14.15 -4.31 -13.46
N THR A 91 -13.30 -5.31 -13.74
CA THR A 91 -12.03 -5.17 -14.49
C THR A 91 -12.17 -4.74 -15.96
N ASN A 92 -13.39 -4.66 -16.48
CA ASN A 92 -13.66 -4.10 -17.82
C ASN A 92 -13.79 -2.58 -17.80
N THR A 93 -14.02 -2.00 -16.62
CA THR A 93 -14.26 -0.55 -16.42
C THR A 93 -13.07 0.10 -15.73
N CYS A 94 -12.52 -0.56 -14.71
CA CYS A 94 -11.39 -0.04 -13.95
C CYS A 94 -10.04 -0.50 -14.50
N ILE A 95 -9.04 0.38 -14.36
CA ILE A 95 -7.64 0.07 -14.69
C ILE A 95 -7.19 -1.07 -13.78
N LYS A 96 -6.69 -2.16 -14.37
CA LYS A 96 -6.45 -3.41 -13.63
C LYS A 96 -5.26 -3.35 -12.69
N ASP A 97 -4.19 -2.71 -13.15
CA ASP A 97 -2.89 -2.71 -12.50
C ASP A 97 -2.37 -1.28 -12.38
N GLY A 98 -1.91 -0.91 -11.18
CA GLY A 98 -1.36 0.42 -10.91
C GLY A 98 -0.40 0.41 -9.73
N THR A 99 0.35 1.50 -9.56
CA THR A 99 1.16 1.72 -8.38
C THR A 99 0.50 2.76 -7.49
N VAL A 100 0.33 2.44 -6.22
CA VAL A 100 -0.21 3.36 -5.21
C VAL A 100 0.88 3.73 -4.22
N ILE A 101 1.02 5.03 -3.95
CA ILE A 101 1.87 5.54 -2.89
C ILE A 101 0.98 6.17 -1.82
N ILE A 102 1.13 5.68 -0.60
CA ILE A 102 0.52 6.26 0.60
C ILE A 102 1.60 7.00 1.39
N THR A 103 1.31 8.22 1.83
CA THR A 103 2.21 8.97 2.75
C THR A 103 1.43 9.42 3.98
N LYS A 104 2.02 9.25 5.16
CA LYS A 104 1.45 9.72 6.43
C LYS A 104 1.46 11.25 6.44
N VAL A 105 0.28 11.86 6.64
CA VAL A 105 0.16 13.32 6.81
C VAL A 105 0.09 13.64 8.30
N ASP A 106 -0.83 12.99 9.01
CA ASP A 106 -0.95 13.02 10.47
C ASP A 106 -1.58 11.71 10.97
N GLU A 107 -2.07 11.65 12.22
CA GLU A 107 -2.69 10.44 12.78
C GLU A 107 -4.05 10.06 12.15
N ASN A 108 -4.73 11.04 11.57
CA ASN A 108 -6.08 10.93 11.01
C ASN A 108 -6.14 11.16 9.50
N HIS A 109 -5.03 11.53 8.86
CA HIS A 109 -4.96 11.79 7.42
C HIS A 109 -3.76 11.12 6.76
N ILE A 110 -3.99 10.61 5.56
CA ILE A 110 -2.97 10.06 4.66
C ILE A 110 -3.16 10.64 3.26
N SER A 111 -2.07 10.82 2.52
CA SER A 111 -2.16 11.13 1.09
C SER A 111 -2.17 9.84 0.29
N TYR A 112 -2.96 9.82 -0.76
CA TYR A 112 -3.05 8.76 -1.75
C TYR A 112 -2.59 9.31 -3.10
N SER A 113 -1.71 8.59 -3.79
CA SER A 113 -1.27 8.92 -5.15
C SER A 113 -1.24 7.67 -6.00
N TYR A 114 -1.88 7.71 -7.16
CA TYR A 114 -2.01 6.60 -8.10
C TYR A 114 -1.26 6.89 -9.40
N TYR A 115 -0.55 5.88 -9.88
CA TYR A 115 0.25 5.90 -11.10
C TYR A 115 -0.12 4.68 -11.96
N ILE A 116 -0.19 4.85 -13.28
CA ILE A 116 -0.20 3.68 -14.18
C ILE A 116 1.22 3.11 -14.24
N THR A 117 1.30 1.81 -14.51
CA THR A 117 2.47 0.92 -14.57
C THR A 117 3.74 1.44 -15.28
N ASP A 118 3.71 2.55 -16.04
CA ASP A 118 4.91 3.17 -16.61
C ASP A 118 5.55 4.25 -15.69
N GLY A 119 4.91 4.56 -14.55
CA GLY A 119 5.50 5.19 -13.38
C GLY A 119 5.97 6.65 -13.54
N ARG A 120 5.62 7.32 -14.65
CA ARG A 120 6.13 8.68 -14.93
C ARG A 120 5.20 9.79 -14.49
N ASP A 121 3.88 9.59 -14.59
CA ASP A 121 2.89 10.62 -14.28
C ASP A 121 1.88 10.16 -13.22
N VAL A 122 1.59 11.05 -12.26
CA VAL A 122 0.49 10.87 -11.31
C VAL A 122 -0.81 11.00 -12.09
N LEU A 123 -1.68 9.98 -12.00
CA LEU A 123 -2.99 10.01 -12.65
C LEU A 123 -4.10 10.43 -11.71
N ALA A 124 -3.99 10.06 -10.43
CA ALA A 124 -4.99 10.43 -9.45
C ALA A 124 -4.38 10.66 -8.07
N PHE A 125 -5.05 11.49 -7.28
CA PHE A 125 -4.65 11.77 -5.92
C PHE A 125 -5.85 11.94 -4.99
N SER A 126 -5.62 11.78 -3.70
CA SER A 126 -6.60 12.05 -2.66
C SER A 126 -5.93 12.34 -1.32
N THR A 127 -6.67 12.95 -0.40
CA THR A 127 -6.39 12.88 1.03
C THR A 127 -7.46 12.00 1.65
N LEU A 128 -7.07 10.85 2.19
CA LEU A 128 -7.98 9.96 2.89
C LEU A 128 -7.98 10.32 4.38
N LYS A 129 -9.16 10.35 4.97
CA LYS A 129 -9.36 10.54 6.41
C LYS A 129 -9.65 9.20 7.07
N ARG A 130 -9.22 9.04 8.32
CA ARG A 130 -9.55 7.88 9.14
C ARG A 130 -11.07 7.85 9.42
N LYS A 131 -11.64 6.66 9.40
CA LYS A 131 -13.07 6.41 9.69
C LYS A 131 -13.32 6.15 11.16
#